data_AF-A0A7V0YZ26-F1
#
_entry.id   AF-A0A7V0YZ26-F1
#
_cell.length_a   1.000
_cell.length_b   1.000
_cell.length_c   1.000
_cell.angle_alpha   90.00
_cell.angle_beta   90.00
_cell.angle_gamma   90.00
#
_symmetry.space_group_name_H-M   'P 1'
#
loop_
_entity.id
_entity.type
_entity.pdbx_description
1 polymer ?
#
loop_
_entity_poly.entity_id
_entity_poly.type
_entity_poly.pdbx_seq_one_letter_code
_entity_poly.pdbx_strand_id
1 'polypeptide(L)'
;MNLGLGLPGHFPGEFPIEKGTYLKWFEKIYELGVNCVRIYTLRPPSFYEAFYQFNQPKARLYLFQGIWVELPRKNHFYDEDYLKTVKEKIRNTIDAIHGNIHLAEKPGEASGSYRFNISPYTVAFIFGREWESCAVKGFNELYGRKVKDYRGACLFIEEGTPFEIWITEMADYLQHYEEGKYGHSHPISVVNWPTLDPLIHPAESTYEANMEMQGIKVPATLCHENEDEEVLDLSKIKSLRGGGFFATYHIYPYYPDFMVNEFLEEENPYLAYLLRLKRHHRSQPILIGEFGVPSSREIAHWHHRGWHHGGHSETQQGEVNGKLIQTLYQAKMAGGILF
;
A
#
# COMPACT_ATOMS: atom_id res chain seq x y z
N MET A 1 -7.04 -8.89 -5.54
CA MET A 1 -8.04 -7.81 -5.65
C MET A 1 -8.11 -7.06 -4.33
N ASN A 2 -8.13 -5.73 -4.37
CA ASN A 2 -8.34 -4.89 -3.19
C ASN A 2 -9.83 -4.88 -2.82
N LEU A 3 -10.12 -4.90 -1.52
CA LEU A 3 -11.49 -4.84 -1.01
C LEU A 3 -11.63 -3.70 -0.01
N GLY A 4 -12.34 -2.65 -0.41
CA GLY A 4 -12.67 -1.48 0.41
C GLY A 4 -13.80 -1.74 1.43
N LEU A 5 -14.18 -0.68 2.15
CA LEU A 5 -15.39 -0.63 3.00
C LEU A 5 -16.58 0.03 2.31
N GLY A 6 -16.36 0.63 1.14
CA GLY A 6 -17.34 1.46 0.46
C GLY A 6 -18.52 0.64 -0.03
N LEU A 7 -19.61 0.70 0.72
CA LEU A 7 -20.93 0.30 0.23
C LEU A 7 -21.69 1.59 -0.15
N PRO A 8 -22.31 1.68 -1.35
CA PRO A 8 -23.05 2.88 -1.74
C PRO A 8 -24.07 3.29 -0.67
N GLY A 9 -24.06 4.58 -0.31
CA GLY A 9 -24.93 5.13 0.75
C GLY A 9 -24.31 5.17 2.15
N HIS A 10 -23.06 4.75 2.32
CA HIS A 10 -22.36 4.71 3.61
C HIS A 10 -21.08 5.55 3.62
N PHE A 11 -20.75 6.14 4.77
CA PHE A 11 -19.51 6.90 4.94
C PHE A 11 -18.29 5.99 5.19
N PRO A 12 -17.07 6.44 4.83
CA PRO A 12 -15.85 5.79 5.28
C PRO A 12 -15.82 5.63 6.81
N GLY A 13 -15.47 4.44 7.29
CA GLY A 13 -15.48 4.11 8.73
C GLY A 13 -16.81 3.53 9.21
N GLU A 14 -17.86 3.53 8.38
CA GLU A 14 -19.02 2.67 8.62
C GLU A 14 -18.72 1.23 8.19
N PHE A 15 -19.35 0.28 8.88
CA PHE A 15 -19.15 -1.16 8.66
C PHE A 15 -20.46 -1.87 8.27
N PRO A 16 -21.12 -1.47 7.16
CA PRO A 16 -22.44 -2.00 6.79
C PRO A 16 -22.38 -3.39 6.13
N ILE A 17 -21.18 -3.84 5.72
CA ILE A 17 -21.02 -5.10 5.00
C ILE A 17 -21.08 -6.26 5.99
N GLU A 18 -22.12 -7.09 5.86
CA GLU A 18 -22.32 -8.27 6.68
C GLU A 18 -21.64 -9.53 6.12
N LYS A 19 -21.52 -10.56 6.97
CA LYS A 19 -20.90 -11.86 6.66
C LYS A 19 -21.40 -12.47 5.34
N GLY A 20 -22.71 -12.45 5.11
CA GLY A 20 -23.32 -13.04 3.92
C GLY A 20 -22.90 -12.35 2.62
N THR A 21 -22.66 -11.04 2.66
CA THR A 21 -22.16 -10.26 1.53
C THR A 21 -20.70 -10.60 1.24
N TYR A 22 -19.87 -10.70 2.28
CA TYR A 22 -18.48 -11.13 2.12
C TYR A 22 -18.36 -12.52 1.48
N LEU A 23 -19.16 -13.51 1.94
CA LEU A 23 -19.15 -14.85 1.34
C LEU A 23 -19.49 -14.83 -0.15
N LYS A 24 -20.53 -14.08 -0.56
CA LYS A 24 -20.89 -13.92 -1.97
C LYS A 24 -19.78 -13.25 -2.78
N TRP A 25 -19.12 -12.25 -2.22
CA TRP A 25 -18.01 -11.58 -2.89
C TRP A 25 -16.80 -12.50 -3.02
N PHE A 26 -16.43 -13.25 -1.98
CA PHE A 26 -15.34 -14.22 -2.03
C PHE A 26 -15.58 -15.29 -3.09
N GLU A 27 -16.80 -15.79 -3.23
CA GLU A 27 -17.19 -16.72 -4.29
C GLU A 27 -16.94 -16.11 -5.68
N LYS A 28 -17.47 -14.91 -5.95
CA LYS A 28 -17.27 -14.21 -7.23
C LYS A 28 -15.81 -13.90 -7.54
N ILE A 29 -15.05 -13.47 -6.53
CA ILE A 29 -13.62 -13.17 -6.66
C ILE A 29 -12.85 -14.45 -7.01
N TYR A 30 -13.16 -15.56 -6.34
CA TYR A 30 -12.52 -16.85 -6.61
C TYR A 30 -12.90 -17.41 -7.98
N GLU A 31 -14.17 -17.30 -8.39
CA GLU A 31 -14.64 -17.71 -9.72
C GLU A 31 -13.97 -16.93 -10.86
N LEU A 32 -13.60 -15.67 -10.62
CA LEU A 32 -12.81 -14.85 -11.55
C LEU A 32 -11.36 -15.36 -11.72
N GLY A 33 -10.91 -16.31 -10.90
CA GLY A 33 -9.55 -16.82 -10.89
C GLY A 33 -8.58 -16.02 -10.03
N VAL A 34 -9.09 -15.09 -9.21
CA VAL A 34 -8.27 -14.38 -8.22
C VAL A 34 -7.95 -15.32 -7.06
N ASN A 35 -6.70 -15.31 -6.60
CA ASN A 35 -6.23 -16.15 -5.49
C ASN A 35 -5.99 -15.36 -4.19
N CYS A 36 -5.98 -14.03 -4.24
CA CYS A 36 -5.66 -13.18 -3.11
C CYS A 36 -6.60 -11.96 -3.00
N VAL A 37 -7.00 -11.65 -1.77
CA VAL A 37 -7.70 -10.41 -1.40
C VAL A 37 -6.78 -9.57 -0.52
N ARG A 38 -6.79 -8.24 -0.73
CA ARG A 38 -6.14 -7.28 0.17
C ARG A 38 -7.19 -6.39 0.82
N ILE A 39 -7.01 -6.11 2.11
CA ILE A 39 -7.78 -5.11 2.85
C ILE A 39 -6.82 -4.10 3.49
N TYR A 40 -7.28 -2.87 3.68
CA TYR A 40 -6.45 -1.73 4.10
C TYR A 40 -6.29 -1.59 5.60
N THR A 41 -7.38 -1.89 6.30
CA THR A 41 -7.54 -1.73 7.73
C THR A 41 -8.18 -2.98 8.30
N LEU A 42 -8.09 -3.11 9.62
CA LEU A 42 -8.85 -4.11 10.34
C LEU A 42 -10.35 -3.99 10.01
N ARG A 43 -10.94 -5.09 9.54
CA ARG A 43 -12.38 -5.20 9.24
C ARG A 43 -13.18 -5.65 10.48
N PRO A 44 -14.51 -5.62 10.48
CA PRO A 44 -15.30 -6.21 11.55
C PRO A 44 -15.09 -7.73 11.65
N PRO A 45 -15.33 -8.35 12.82
CA PRO A 45 -15.20 -9.79 13.01
C PRO A 45 -15.94 -10.66 11.98
N SER A 46 -17.06 -10.17 11.43
CA SER A 46 -17.85 -10.84 10.39
C SER A 46 -17.05 -11.12 9.12
N PHE A 47 -16.08 -10.27 8.76
CA PHE A 47 -15.18 -10.48 7.64
C PHE A 47 -14.29 -11.71 7.89
N TYR A 48 -13.64 -11.78 9.04
CA TYR A 48 -12.70 -12.86 9.39
C TYR A 48 -13.42 -14.19 9.55
N GLU A 49 -14.63 -14.17 10.11
CA GLU A 49 -15.50 -15.34 10.14
C GLU A 49 -15.88 -15.81 8.72
N ALA A 50 -16.29 -14.90 7.83
CA ALA A 50 -16.59 -15.24 6.45
C ALA A 50 -15.36 -15.80 5.73
N PHE A 51 -14.19 -15.19 5.93
CA PHE A 51 -12.94 -15.59 5.27
C PHE A 51 -12.45 -16.95 5.74
N TYR A 52 -12.56 -17.21 7.06
CA TYR A 52 -12.30 -18.53 7.63
C TYR A 52 -13.25 -19.58 7.04
N GLN A 53 -14.57 -19.30 7.03
CA GLN A 53 -15.57 -20.24 6.51
C GLN A 53 -15.37 -20.54 5.03
N PHE A 54 -15.06 -19.52 4.21
CA PHE A 54 -14.88 -19.68 2.78
C PHE A 54 -13.66 -20.55 2.41
N ASN A 55 -12.62 -20.50 3.24
CA ASN A 55 -11.38 -21.26 3.04
C ASN A 55 -11.41 -22.68 3.61
N GLN A 56 -12.57 -23.18 4.04
CA GLN A 56 -12.75 -24.54 4.55
C GLN A 56 -13.50 -25.44 3.56
N PRO A 57 -13.15 -26.74 3.45
CA PRO A 57 -12.03 -27.42 4.12
C PRO A 57 -10.67 -27.25 3.41
N LYS A 58 -10.63 -26.51 2.29
CA LYS A 58 -9.41 -26.28 1.51
C LYS A 58 -9.29 -24.80 1.20
N ALA A 59 -8.08 -24.26 1.34
CA ALA A 59 -7.76 -22.89 0.99
C ALA A 59 -8.13 -22.58 -0.47
N ARG A 60 -8.82 -21.46 -0.65
CA ARG A 60 -9.31 -20.92 -1.93
C ARG A 60 -8.79 -19.51 -2.18
N LEU A 61 -8.80 -18.66 -1.15
CA LEU A 61 -8.32 -17.28 -1.18
C LEU A 61 -7.35 -17.00 -0.04
N TYR A 62 -6.31 -16.23 -0.35
CA TYR A 62 -5.35 -15.76 0.62
C TYR A 62 -5.51 -14.26 0.92
N LEU A 63 -5.02 -13.83 2.08
CA LEU A 63 -5.17 -12.47 2.58
C LEU A 63 -3.84 -11.72 2.61
N PHE A 64 -3.82 -10.52 2.05
CA PHE A 64 -2.85 -9.48 2.40
C PHE A 64 -3.52 -8.52 3.38
N GLN A 65 -3.05 -8.51 4.63
CA GLN A 65 -3.63 -7.70 5.69
C GLN A 65 -2.92 -6.34 5.76
N GLY A 66 -3.63 -5.27 5.38
CA GLY A 66 -3.17 -3.90 5.52
C GLY A 66 -3.24 -3.40 6.97
N ILE A 67 -2.30 -2.53 7.32
CA ILE A 67 -2.28 -1.76 8.57
C ILE A 67 -2.05 -0.29 8.20
N TRP A 68 -3.13 0.35 7.76
CA TRP A 68 -3.13 1.76 7.40
C TRP A 68 -3.12 2.67 8.64
N VAL A 69 -2.36 3.76 8.62
CA VAL A 69 -2.25 4.73 9.73
C VAL A 69 -2.33 6.16 9.19
N GLU A 70 -2.89 7.06 9.98
CA GLU A 70 -2.95 8.50 9.68
C GLU A 70 -1.57 9.16 9.72
N LEU A 71 -1.47 10.38 9.19
CA LEU A 71 -0.30 11.23 9.44
C LEU A 71 -0.26 11.73 10.89
N PRO A 72 0.94 11.82 11.50
CA PRO A 72 1.10 12.48 12.79
C PRO A 72 0.88 14.00 12.65
N ARG A 73 0.48 14.64 13.75
CA ARG A 73 0.43 16.11 13.80
C ARG A 73 1.83 16.68 13.56
N LYS A 74 1.90 17.75 12.77
CA LYS A 74 3.16 18.46 12.45
C LYS A 74 4.24 17.54 11.85
N ASN A 75 3.84 16.44 11.21
CA ASN A 75 4.76 15.48 10.57
C ASN A 75 5.77 14.86 11.55
N HIS A 76 5.48 14.83 12.85
CA HIS A 76 6.40 14.27 13.85
C HIS A 76 6.11 12.79 14.10
N PHE A 77 6.71 11.90 13.31
CA PHE A 77 6.45 10.45 13.37
C PHE A 77 6.94 9.76 14.65
N TYR A 78 7.90 10.38 15.37
CA TYR A 78 8.32 9.94 16.71
C TYR A 78 7.53 10.56 17.87
N ASP A 79 6.43 11.26 17.61
CA ASP A 79 5.53 11.71 18.68
C ASP A 79 5.03 10.50 19.50
N GLU A 80 5.06 10.61 20.83
CA GLU A 80 4.84 9.47 21.72
C GLU A 80 3.42 8.89 21.60
N ASP A 81 2.41 9.77 21.55
CA ASP A 81 1.01 9.36 21.41
C ASP A 81 0.75 8.74 20.04
N TYR A 82 1.36 9.29 18.99
CA TYR A 82 1.29 8.71 17.66
C TYR A 82 1.93 7.33 17.60
N LEU A 83 3.17 7.16 18.08
CA LEU A 83 3.85 5.86 18.10
C LEU A 83 3.08 4.82 18.90
N LYS A 84 2.52 5.22 20.05
CA LYS A 84 1.68 4.34 20.87
C LYS A 84 0.46 3.85 20.08
N THR A 85 -0.22 4.76 19.37
CA THR A 85 -1.38 4.45 18.54
C THR A 85 -1.03 3.52 17.39
N VAL A 86 0.07 3.79 16.67
CA VAL A 86 0.57 2.91 15.59
C VAL A 86 0.88 1.51 16.11
N LYS A 87 1.65 1.40 17.21
CA LYS A 87 2.00 0.11 17.81
C LYS A 87 0.79 -0.64 18.35
N GLU A 88 -0.21 0.05 18.90
CA GLU A 88 -1.48 -0.56 19.30
C GLU A 88 -2.23 -1.12 18.09
N LYS A 89 -2.32 -0.36 16.98
CA LYS A 89 -2.97 -0.83 15.75
C LYS A 89 -2.30 -2.06 15.16
N ILE A 90 -0.97 -2.10 15.18
CA ILE A 90 -0.17 -3.26 14.79
C ILE A 90 -0.54 -4.48 15.63
N ARG A 91 -0.47 -4.36 16.97
CA ARG A 91 -0.80 -5.47 17.89
C ARG A 91 -2.23 -5.96 17.69
N ASN A 92 -3.19 -5.04 17.64
CA ASN A 92 -4.60 -5.37 17.47
C ASN A 92 -4.86 -6.11 16.16
N THR A 93 -4.17 -5.71 15.08
CA THR A 93 -4.32 -6.37 13.77
C THR A 93 -3.75 -7.78 13.78
N ILE A 94 -2.55 -7.96 14.34
CA ILE A 94 -1.92 -9.29 14.46
C ILE A 94 -2.82 -10.19 15.34
N ASP A 95 -3.25 -9.71 16.50
CA ASP A 95 -4.09 -10.50 17.40
C ASP A 95 -5.45 -10.85 16.78
N ALA A 96 -6.03 -9.98 15.96
CA ALA A 96 -7.26 -10.26 15.22
C ALA A 96 -7.07 -11.33 14.14
N ILE A 97 -5.95 -11.32 13.40
CA ILE A 97 -5.60 -12.35 12.41
C ILE A 97 -5.47 -13.72 13.08
N HIS A 98 -4.90 -13.77 14.28
CA HIS A 98 -4.79 -14.99 15.08
C HIS A 98 -6.08 -15.36 15.83
N GLY A 99 -7.16 -14.56 15.72
CA GLY A 99 -8.45 -14.83 16.37
C GLY A 99 -8.39 -14.76 17.89
N ASN A 100 -7.57 -13.85 18.44
CA ASN A 100 -7.22 -13.79 19.85
C ASN A 100 -7.37 -12.39 20.45
N ILE A 101 -8.44 -11.66 20.09
CA ILE A 101 -8.70 -10.33 20.65
C ILE A 101 -10.18 -9.97 20.71
N HIS A 102 -10.52 -9.18 21.73
CA HIS A 102 -11.76 -8.44 21.81
C HIS A 102 -11.45 -6.94 21.78
N LEU A 103 -12.04 -6.21 20.85
CA LEU A 103 -11.89 -4.77 20.71
C LEU A 103 -13.17 -4.07 21.15
N ALA A 104 -13.01 -3.12 22.09
CA ALA A 104 -14.09 -2.22 22.47
C ALA A 104 -14.46 -1.30 21.31
N GLU A 105 -15.70 -0.81 21.32
CA GLU A 105 -16.20 0.11 20.30
C GLU A 105 -15.51 1.47 20.39
N LYS A 106 -15.02 1.95 19.25
CA LYS A 106 -14.47 3.30 19.07
C LYS A 106 -14.99 3.85 17.72
N PRO A 107 -15.37 5.13 17.63
CA PRO A 107 -15.84 5.72 16.38
C PRO A 107 -14.82 5.54 15.24
N GLY A 108 -15.28 5.04 14.10
CA GLY A 108 -14.45 4.83 12.91
C GLY A 108 -13.52 3.61 12.96
N GLU A 109 -13.54 2.82 14.05
CA GLU A 109 -12.72 1.60 14.18
C GLU A 109 -13.57 0.33 14.24
N ALA A 110 -13.04 -0.75 13.67
CA ALA A 110 -13.69 -2.06 13.75
C ALA A 110 -13.60 -2.62 15.18
N SER A 111 -14.73 -3.09 15.71
CA SER A 111 -14.86 -3.56 17.09
C SER A 111 -15.49 -4.96 17.17
N GLY A 112 -15.48 -5.55 18.36
CA GLY A 112 -16.05 -6.86 18.64
C GLY A 112 -15.00 -7.94 18.87
N SER A 113 -15.43 -9.20 18.83
CA SER A 113 -14.59 -10.35 19.20
C SER A 113 -14.11 -11.10 17.97
N TYR A 114 -12.80 -11.15 17.77
CA TYR A 114 -12.15 -11.89 16.70
C TYR A 114 -11.81 -13.27 17.25
N ARG A 115 -12.51 -14.31 16.76
CA ARG A 115 -12.45 -15.69 17.29
C ARG A 115 -11.95 -16.72 16.30
N PHE A 116 -11.73 -16.31 15.05
CA PHE A 116 -11.33 -17.21 13.96
C PHE A 116 -9.89 -16.93 13.61
N ASN A 117 -9.02 -17.93 13.82
CA ASN A 117 -7.63 -17.86 13.39
C ASN A 117 -7.57 -18.02 11.87
N ILE A 118 -7.24 -16.94 11.17
CA ILE A 118 -7.02 -16.94 9.72
C ILE A 118 -5.55 -16.78 9.33
N SER A 119 -4.62 -16.82 10.28
CA SER A 119 -3.18 -16.78 9.98
C SER A 119 -2.75 -17.83 8.92
N PRO A 120 -3.28 -19.07 8.86
CA PRO A 120 -2.91 -20.01 7.79
C PRO A 120 -3.30 -19.56 6.38
N TYR A 121 -4.21 -18.59 6.26
CA TYR A 121 -4.68 -18.03 5.00
C TYR A 121 -4.12 -16.62 4.75
N THR A 122 -3.30 -16.08 5.65
CA THR A 122 -2.65 -14.78 5.49
C THR A 122 -1.30 -14.96 4.82
N VAL A 123 -1.04 -14.22 3.74
CA VAL A 123 0.24 -14.25 3.01
C VAL A 123 1.23 -13.29 3.66
N ALA A 124 0.77 -12.07 3.97
CA ALA A 124 1.64 -11.01 4.48
C ALA A 124 0.85 -9.88 5.14
N PHE A 125 1.56 -9.10 5.94
CA PHE A 125 1.09 -7.79 6.38
C PHE A 125 1.70 -6.67 5.54
N ILE A 126 0.92 -5.66 5.22
CA ILE A 126 1.37 -4.46 4.48
C ILE A 126 1.09 -3.24 5.35
N PHE A 127 2.14 -2.60 5.85
CA PHE A 127 2.03 -1.46 6.77
C PHE A 127 2.10 -0.10 6.04
N GLY A 128 1.37 0.88 6.55
CA GLY A 128 1.45 2.26 6.08
C GLY A 128 0.43 2.59 5.00
N ARG A 129 0.74 3.65 4.25
CA ARG A 129 -0.13 4.26 3.26
C ARG A 129 0.67 4.90 2.15
N GLU A 130 -0.02 5.45 1.16
CA GLU A 130 0.53 6.44 0.24
C GLU A 130 0.94 7.68 1.04
N TRP A 131 2.22 7.77 1.38
CA TRP A 131 2.77 8.86 2.18
C TRP A 131 2.96 10.10 1.30
N GLU A 132 2.56 11.24 1.81
CA GLU A 132 2.75 12.55 1.18
C GLU A 132 4.21 12.98 1.25
N SER A 133 4.76 13.45 0.12
CA SER A 133 6.11 14.01 0.03
C SER A 133 6.34 15.09 1.07
N CYS A 134 5.33 15.95 1.30
CA CYS A 134 5.38 16.99 2.33
C CYS A 134 5.56 16.47 3.75
N ALA A 135 4.90 15.36 4.10
CA ALA A 135 5.01 14.76 5.42
C ALA A 135 6.38 14.13 5.62
N VAL A 136 6.87 13.42 4.61
CA VAL A 136 8.20 12.80 4.60
C VAL A 136 9.29 13.85 4.70
N LYS A 137 9.23 14.90 3.87
CA LYS A 137 10.16 16.02 3.87
C LYS A 137 10.22 16.70 5.22
N GLY A 138 9.06 17.11 5.76
CA GLY A 138 9.00 17.79 7.06
C GLY A 138 9.59 16.96 8.19
N PHE A 139 9.41 15.65 8.16
CA PHE A 139 10.03 14.75 9.14
C PHE A 139 11.54 14.61 8.93
N ASN A 140 11.99 14.41 7.69
CA ASN A 140 13.40 14.34 7.36
C ASN A 140 14.13 15.63 7.79
N GLU A 141 13.55 16.80 7.52
CA GLU A 141 14.07 18.11 7.93
C GLU A 141 14.10 18.30 9.44
N LEU A 142 13.06 17.87 10.17
CA LEU A 142 13.01 17.93 11.64
C LEU A 142 14.21 17.21 12.29
N TYR A 143 14.72 16.16 11.65
CA TYR A 143 15.88 15.39 12.10
C TYR A 143 17.19 15.79 11.39
N GLY A 144 17.19 16.92 10.68
CA GLY A 144 18.35 17.47 9.97
C GLY A 144 18.82 16.60 8.80
N ARG A 145 17.92 15.79 8.22
CA ARG A 145 18.15 14.86 7.10
C ARG A 145 19.33 13.90 7.33
N LYS A 146 19.68 13.65 8.60
CA LYS A 146 20.82 12.81 8.96
C LYS A 146 20.52 11.35 8.64
N VAL A 147 21.25 10.79 7.68
CA VAL A 147 21.20 9.36 7.40
C VAL A 147 21.89 8.56 8.50
N LYS A 148 21.33 7.40 8.85
CA LYS A 148 21.90 6.49 9.84
C LYS A 148 21.56 5.05 9.48
N ASP A 149 22.24 4.12 10.13
CA ASP A 149 21.88 2.71 10.10
C ASP A 149 20.88 2.40 11.21
N TYR A 150 20.00 1.45 10.96
CA TYR A 150 19.12 0.87 11.96
C TYR A 150 19.16 -0.65 11.88
N ARG A 151 19.23 -1.30 13.04
CA ARG A 151 19.21 -2.75 13.19
C ARG A 151 18.19 -3.15 14.24
N GLY A 152 17.08 -3.72 13.79
CA GLY A 152 16.02 -4.26 14.64
C GLY A 152 16.19 -5.74 14.95
N ALA A 153 15.11 -6.38 15.39
CA ALA A 153 15.09 -7.80 15.72
C ALA A 153 14.96 -8.70 14.48
N CYS A 154 14.29 -8.21 13.44
CA CYS A 154 13.92 -8.93 12.23
C CYS A 154 14.45 -8.25 10.96
N LEU A 155 14.60 -6.92 10.96
CA LEU A 155 14.98 -6.12 9.79
C LEU A 155 16.18 -5.21 10.10
N PHE A 156 16.84 -4.77 9.04
CA PHE A 156 17.84 -3.70 9.11
C PHE A 156 17.81 -2.84 7.85
N ILE A 157 18.34 -1.63 7.99
CA ILE A 157 18.56 -0.66 6.91
C ILE A 157 19.89 0.06 7.16
N GLU A 158 20.64 0.29 6.10
CA GLU A 158 21.88 1.08 6.11
C GLU A 158 21.64 2.39 5.36
N GLU A 159 22.30 3.47 5.80
CA GLU A 159 22.20 4.80 5.18
C GLU A 159 20.73 5.27 4.99
N GLY A 160 19.87 4.94 5.94
CA GLY A 160 18.45 5.30 5.91
C GLY A 160 18.21 6.75 6.29
N THR A 161 17.34 7.45 5.57
CA THR A 161 16.79 8.75 6.00
C THR A 161 15.99 8.58 7.31
N PRO A 162 15.73 9.67 8.06
CA PRO A 162 14.88 9.59 9.25
C PRO A 162 13.55 8.86 9.01
N PHE A 163 12.87 9.15 7.89
CA PHE A 163 11.63 8.47 7.53
C PHE A 163 11.82 6.99 7.18
N GLU A 164 12.85 6.66 6.37
CA GLU A 164 13.19 5.27 6.03
C GLU A 164 13.52 4.44 7.29
N ILE A 165 14.17 5.02 8.29
CA ILE A 165 14.42 4.37 9.59
C ILE A 165 13.11 4.15 10.34
N TRP A 166 12.28 5.19 10.49
CA TRP A 166 11.01 5.08 11.21
C TRP A 166 10.10 4.00 10.63
N ILE A 167 9.95 3.96 9.31
CA ILE A 167 9.09 2.97 8.65
C ILE A 167 9.68 1.56 8.78
N THR A 168 11.01 1.41 8.76
CA THR A 168 11.70 0.15 9.04
C THR A 168 11.50 -0.31 10.47
N GLU A 169 11.53 0.60 11.46
CA GLU A 169 11.26 0.30 12.87
C GLU A 169 9.82 -0.21 13.09
N MET A 170 8.83 0.38 12.43
CA MET A 170 7.43 -0.07 12.55
C MET A 170 7.23 -1.45 11.90
N ALA A 171 7.86 -1.66 10.76
CA ALA A 171 7.88 -2.94 10.05
C ALA A 171 8.58 -4.04 10.88
N ASP A 172 9.71 -3.72 11.51
CA ASP A 172 10.43 -4.61 12.43
C ASP A 172 9.58 -4.97 13.64
N TYR A 173 8.98 -3.97 14.28
CA TYR A 173 8.10 -4.15 15.43
C TYR A 173 6.91 -5.07 15.13
N LEU A 174 6.29 -4.92 13.96
CA LEU A 174 5.20 -5.79 13.50
C LEU A 174 5.66 -7.25 13.43
N GLN A 175 6.74 -7.52 12.70
CA GLN A 175 7.22 -8.88 12.50
C GLN A 175 7.72 -9.51 13.81
N HIS A 176 8.40 -8.73 14.65
CA HIS A 176 8.89 -9.16 15.94
C HIS A 176 7.76 -9.47 16.93
N TYR A 177 6.68 -8.67 16.93
CA TYR A 177 5.54 -8.91 17.80
C TYR A 177 4.84 -10.24 17.48
N GLU A 178 4.61 -10.51 16.19
CA GLU A 178 3.98 -11.77 15.77
C GLU A 178 4.86 -12.97 16.16
N GLU A 179 6.16 -12.87 15.88
CA GLU A 179 7.11 -13.94 16.20
C GLU A 179 7.18 -14.21 17.70
N GLY A 180 7.27 -13.16 18.52
CA GLY A 180 7.36 -13.29 19.97
C GLY A 180 6.08 -13.81 20.63
N LYS A 181 4.90 -13.41 20.14
CA LYS A 181 3.62 -13.77 20.77
C LYS A 181 3.04 -15.09 20.26
N TYR A 182 3.18 -15.37 18.96
CA TYR A 182 2.52 -16.50 18.30
C TYR A 182 3.51 -17.56 17.80
N GLY A 183 4.82 -17.31 17.87
CA GLY A 183 5.83 -18.22 17.31
C GLY A 183 5.74 -18.34 15.79
N HIS A 184 5.06 -17.39 15.14
CA HIS A 184 4.85 -17.34 13.70
C HIS A 184 5.35 -16.01 13.15
N SER A 185 5.75 -15.98 11.89
CA SER A 185 6.23 -14.74 11.29
C SER A 185 5.88 -14.73 9.82
N HIS A 186 4.86 -13.95 9.46
CA HIS A 186 4.54 -13.71 8.06
C HIS A 186 5.58 -12.77 7.43
N PRO A 187 5.79 -12.86 6.11
CA PRO A 187 6.40 -11.79 5.34
C PRO A 187 5.68 -10.47 5.59
N ILE A 188 6.45 -9.38 5.57
CA ILE A 188 5.93 -8.04 5.77
C ILE A 188 6.41 -7.10 4.66
N SER A 189 5.63 -6.06 4.41
CA SER A 189 5.98 -5.00 3.50
C SER A 189 5.44 -3.68 4.02
N VAL A 190 5.85 -2.60 3.38
CA VAL A 190 5.30 -1.27 3.60
C VAL A 190 4.85 -0.69 2.27
N VAL A 191 3.81 0.14 2.31
CA VAL A 191 3.29 0.80 1.11
C VAL A 191 4.30 1.87 0.67
N ASN A 192 4.63 1.85 -0.62
CA ASN A 192 5.24 2.97 -1.32
C ASN A 192 4.39 3.32 -2.56
N TRP A 193 4.54 4.53 -3.06
CA TRP A 193 3.92 5.07 -4.27
C TRP A 193 5.02 5.70 -5.13
N PRO A 194 4.98 5.62 -6.47
CA PRO A 194 5.71 6.43 -7.42
C PRO A 194 6.17 7.83 -6.96
N THR A 195 5.34 8.56 -6.24
CA THR A 195 5.68 9.90 -5.72
C THR A 195 6.89 9.94 -4.78
N LEU A 196 7.21 8.81 -4.16
CA LEU A 196 8.35 8.59 -3.26
C LEU A 196 9.23 7.43 -3.72
N ASP A 197 9.13 7.02 -4.99
CA ASP A 197 9.96 5.95 -5.49
C ASP A 197 11.45 6.38 -5.59
N PRO A 198 12.39 5.44 -5.65
CA PRO A 198 13.82 5.77 -5.62
C PRO A 198 14.42 6.06 -7.00
N LEU A 199 13.60 6.19 -8.04
CA LEU A 199 14.05 6.53 -9.38
C LEU A 199 14.23 8.06 -9.49
N ILE A 200 14.51 8.53 -10.71
CA ILE A 200 14.70 9.95 -10.98
C ILE A 200 13.79 10.27 -12.15
N HIS A 201 12.91 11.27 -12.00
CA HIS A 201 11.90 11.59 -13.01
C HIS A 201 12.05 13.02 -13.55
N PRO A 202 12.91 13.26 -14.56
CA PRO A 202 13.07 14.60 -15.14
C PRO A 202 11.81 15.16 -15.79
N ALA A 203 10.82 14.30 -16.09
CA ALA A 203 9.55 14.70 -16.67
C ALA A 203 8.50 15.11 -15.62
N GLU A 204 8.80 14.97 -14.32
CA GLU A 204 7.94 15.45 -13.25
C GLU A 204 8.18 16.95 -13.04
N SER A 205 7.12 17.73 -13.19
CA SER A 205 7.14 19.17 -12.97
C SER A 205 6.84 19.49 -11.50
N THR A 206 7.52 20.48 -10.92
CA THR A 206 7.09 21.01 -9.63
C THR A 206 5.82 21.84 -9.77
N TYR A 207 4.99 21.87 -8.72
CA TYR A 207 3.80 22.69 -8.64
C TYR A 207 4.10 24.16 -8.90
N GLU A 208 5.20 24.68 -8.37
CA GLU A 208 5.63 26.06 -8.59
C GLU A 208 5.93 26.33 -10.06
N ALA A 209 6.66 25.44 -10.72
CA ALA A 209 6.97 25.58 -12.16
C ALA A 209 5.69 25.58 -13.00
N ASN A 210 4.73 24.70 -12.67
CA ASN A 210 3.43 24.64 -13.34
C ASN A 210 2.60 25.92 -13.15
N MET A 211 2.55 26.44 -11.93
CA MET A 211 1.82 27.68 -11.62
C MET A 211 2.49 28.91 -12.25
N GLU A 212 3.82 28.97 -12.26
CA GLU A 212 4.57 30.04 -12.93
C GLU A 212 4.30 30.05 -14.44
N MET A 213 4.23 28.88 -15.08
CA MET A 213 3.85 28.76 -16.49
C MET A 213 2.43 29.30 -16.77
N GLN A 214 1.53 29.21 -15.79
CA GLN A 214 0.19 29.78 -15.85
C GLN A 214 0.13 31.27 -15.44
N GLY A 215 1.27 31.89 -15.13
CA GLY A 215 1.36 33.28 -14.68
C GLY A 215 0.96 33.50 -13.23
N ILE A 216 0.84 32.42 -12.44
CA ILE A 216 0.45 32.45 -11.03
C ILE A 216 1.72 32.34 -10.17
N LYS A 217 2.01 33.36 -9.35
CA LYS A 217 3.09 33.28 -8.37
C LYS A 217 2.61 32.59 -7.12
N VAL A 218 3.31 31.52 -6.75
CA VAL A 218 2.99 30.73 -5.57
C VAL A 218 3.92 31.12 -4.41
N PRO A 219 3.41 31.30 -3.19
CA PRO A 219 4.27 31.45 -2.02
C PRO A 219 5.12 30.20 -1.78
N ALA A 220 6.45 30.37 -1.72
CA ALA A 220 7.40 29.29 -1.45
C ALA A 220 7.33 28.70 -0.02
N THR A 221 6.45 29.21 0.84
CA THR A 221 6.34 28.80 2.25
C THR A 221 5.25 27.77 2.51
N LEU A 222 4.41 27.45 1.51
CA LEU A 222 3.46 26.34 1.62
C LEU A 222 4.17 25.06 1.18
N CYS A 223 3.88 23.94 1.83
CA CYS A 223 4.26 22.67 1.25
C CYS A 223 3.28 22.37 0.10
N HIS A 224 3.79 22.47 -1.12
CA HIS A 224 3.10 22.04 -2.32
C HIS A 224 3.47 20.57 -2.46
N GLU A 225 2.49 19.68 -2.51
CA GLU A 225 2.68 18.22 -2.63
C GLU A 225 3.35 17.90 -3.97
N ASN A 226 4.63 18.23 -4.09
CA ASN A 226 5.46 18.01 -5.25
C ASN A 226 5.83 16.54 -5.28
N GLU A 227 5.43 15.90 -6.36
CA GLU A 227 5.79 14.52 -6.61
C GLU A 227 7.28 14.42 -6.95
N ASP A 228 7.93 13.34 -6.53
CA ASP A 228 9.38 13.11 -6.72
C ASP A 228 10.31 14.06 -5.93
N GLU A 229 9.82 14.74 -4.87
CA GLU A 229 10.67 15.60 -4.01
C GLU A 229 11.44 14.82 -2.92
N GLU A 230 10.88 13.71 -2.45
CA GLU A 230 11.46 12.85 -1.42
C GLU A 230 11.49 11.39 -1.88
N VAL A 231 12.30 10.57 -1.21
CA VAL A 231 12.49 9.17 -1.59
C VAL A 231 12.26 8.26 -0.39
N LEU A 232 11.56 7.16 -0.64
CA LEU A 232 11.48 5.97 0.21
C LEU A 232 12.08 4.77 -0.54
N ASP A 233 13.37 4.48 -0.33
CA ASP A 233 14.03 3.38 -1.02
C ASP A 233 13.87 2.05 -0.27
N LEU A 234 12.78 1.34 -0.57
CA LEU A 234 12.50 0.02 0.00
C LEU A 234 13.55 -1.04 -0.36
N SER A 235 14.42 -0.79 -1.35
CA SER A 235 15.50 -1.70 -1.70
C SER A 235 16.61 -1.74 -0.65
N LYS A 236 16.71 -0.71 0.20
CA LYS A 236 17.67 -0.66 1.31
C LYS A 236 17.27 -1.53 2.50
N ILE A 237 15.97 -1.81 2.67
CA ILE A 237 15.48 -2.62 3.79
C ILE A 237 15.78 -4.10 3.53
N LYS A 238 16.46 -4.74 4.48
CA LYS A 238 16.91 -6.13 4.41
C LYS A 238 16.43 -6.93 5.61
N SER A 239 16.18 -8.22 5.39
CA SER A 239 15.77 -9.14 6.44
C SER A 239 16.97 -9.74 7.15
N LEU A 240 16.92 -9.77 8.49
CA LEU A 240 17.84 -10.50 9.35
C LEU A 240 17.31 -11.90 9.67
N ARG A 241 16.03 -12.00 10.02
CA ARG A 241 15.31 -13.23 10.39
C ARG A 241 13.80 -13.01 10.27
N GLY A 242 12.99 -14.02 10.60
CA GLY A 242 11.53 -13.97 10.49
C GLY A 242 11.03 -14.26 9.08
N GLY A 243 9.80 -13.85 8.79
CA GLY A 243 9.12 -14.08 7.50
C GLY A 243 9.69 -13.29 6.31
N GLY A 244 10.63 -12.38 6.56
CA GLY A 244 11.29 -11.59 5.54
C GLY A 244 10.53 -10.33 5.11
N PHE A 245 11.13 -9.58 4.20
CA PHE A 245 10.63 -8.31 3.67
C PHE A 245 10.57 -8.31 2.15
N PHE A 246 9.49 -7.78 1.59
CA PHE A 246 9.34 -7.51 0.15
C PHE A 246 8.88 -6.08 -0.07
N ALA A 247 9.04 -5.54 -1.28
CA ALA A 247 8.60 -4.20 -1.60
C ALA A 247 7.16 -4.21 -2.13
N THR A 248 6.33 -3.25 -1.70
CA THR A 248 4.98 -3.05 -2.23
C THR A 248 4.87 -1.64 -2.80
N TYR A 249 4.41 -1.54 -4.04
CA TYR A 249 4.14 -0.27 -4.69
C TYR A 249 2.69 -0.19 -5.17
N HIS A 250 2.06 0.97 -5.02
CA HIS A 250 0.79 1.30 -5.66
C HIS A 250 1.08 2.04 -6.96
N ILE A 251 0.95 1.39 -8.12
CA ILE A 251 1.42 1.95 -9.39
C ILE A 251 0.28 1.95 -10.40
N TYR A 252 -0.25 3.14 -10.64
CA TYR A 252 -1.25 3.40 -11.66
C TYR A 252 -0.57 3.85 -12.95
N PRO A 253 -1.12 3.53 -14.13
CA PRO A 253 -0.47 3.89 -15.39
C PRO A 253 -0.52 5.39 -15.70
N TYR A 254 -1.35 6.16 -15.00
CA TYR A 254 -1.72 7.54 -15.34
C TYR A 254 -1.27 8.61 -14.34
N TYR A 255 -0.58 8.22 -13.26
CA TYR A 255 -0.17 9.13 -12.18
C TYR A 255 1.07 8.59 -11.47
N PRO A 256 2.07 9.44 -11.14
CA PRO A 256 2.18 10.88 -11.38
C PRO A 256 2.38 11.26 -12.85
N ASP A 257 2.65 12.53 -13.13
CA ASP A 257 2.78 13.04 -14.50
C ASP A 257 3.91 12.33 -15.27
N PHE A 258 5.00 11.95 -14.59
CA PHE A 258 6.07 11.16 -15.19
C PHE A 258 5.61 9.79 -15.72
N MET A 259 4.53 9.20 -15.18
CA MET A 259 3.98 7.95 -15.72
C MET A 259 3.39 8.12 -17.11
N VAL A 260 2.98 9.35 -17.45
CA VAL A 260 2.41 9.71 -18.75
C VAL A 260 3.46 10.32 -19.68
N ASN A 261 4.40 11.09 -19.12
CA ASN A 261 5.32 11.94 -19.89
C ASN A 261 6.68 11.28 -20.14
N GLU A 262 7.07 10.26 -19.38
CA GLU A 262 8.24 9.44 -19.69
C GLU A 262 7.90 8.29 -20.63
N PHE A 263 8.91 7.75 -21.32
CA PHE A 263 8.77 6.57 -22.18
C PHE A 263 7.74 6.71 -23.31
N LEU A 264 7.51 7.93 -23.83
CA LEU A 264 6.52 8.19 -24.90
C LEU A 264 6.75 7.36 -26.17
N GLU A 265 8.01 7.07 -26.49
CA GLU A 265 8.42 6.27 -27.64
C GLU A 265 8.23 4.75 -27.41
N GLU A 266 8.07 4.32 -26.15
CA GLU A 266 7.85 2.91 -25.82
C GLU A 266 6.41 2.52 -26.13
N GLU A 267 6.22 1.33 -26.71
CA GLU A 267 4.89 0.78 -26.98
C GLU A 267 4.07 0.65 -25.69
N ASN A 268 4.74 0.24 -24.60
CA ASN A 268 4.17 0.10 -23.27
C ASN A 268 5.00 0.89 -22.24
N PRO A 269 4.67 2.18 -22.00
CA PRO A 269 5.40 3.03 -21.05
C PRO A 269 5.33 2.48 -19.61
N TYR A 270 4.20 1.88 -19.23
CA TYR A 270 4.01 1.25 -17.93
C TYR A 270 4.99 0.07 -17.73
N LEU A 271 5.20 -0.76 -18.75
CA LEU A 271 6.22 -1.82 -18.71
C LEU A 271 7.63 -1.25 -18.54
N ALA A 272 7.96 -0.18 -19.28
CA ALA A 272 9.28 0.45 -19.23
C ALA A 272 9.60 0.98 -17.82
N TYR A 273 8.64 1.67 -17.19
CA TYR A 273 8.74 2.11 -15.80
C TYR A 273 8.93 0.91 -14.84
N LEU A 274 8.09 -0.13 -14.95
CA LEU A 274 8.18 -1.31 -14.09
C LEU A 274 9.53 -2.04 -14.23
N LEU A 275 10.09 -2.13 -15.44
CA LEU A 275 11.42 -2.72 -15.66
C LEU A 275 12.54 -1.84 -15.08
N ARG A 276 12.39 -0.51 -15.12
CA ARG A 276 13.30 0.43 -14.44
C ARG A 276 13.27 0.22 -12.92
N LEU A 277 12.09 0.17 -12.32
CA LEU A 277 11.91 -0.13 -10.90
C LEU A 277 12.47 -1.53 -10.53
N LYS A 278 12.17 -2.55 -11.33
CA LYS A 278 12.67 -3.92 -11.10
C LYS A 278 14.20 -3.99 -11.10
N ARG A 279 14.86 -3.25 -11.99
CA ARG A 279 16.33 -3.17 -12.04
C ARG A 279 16.91 -2.56 -10.76
N HIS A 280 16.28 -1.51 -10.22
CA HIS A 280 16.69 -0.89 -8.95
C HIS A 280 16.68 -1.88 -7.79
N HIS A 281 15.57 -2.63 -7.62
CA HIS A 281 15.38 -3.62 -6.56
C HIS A 281 16.17 -4.92 -6.73
N ARG A 282 16.75 -5.16 -7.91
CA ARG A 282 17.49 -6.39 -8.25
C ARG A 282 16.64 -7.65 -8.02
N SER A 283 17.04 -8.50 -7.07
CA SER A 283 16.37 -9.77 -6.76
C SER A 283 15.23 -9.65 -5.75
N GLN A 284 15.02 -8.47 -5.15
CA GLN A 284 13.93 -8.29 -4.19
C GLN A 284 12.57 -8.49 -4.87
N PRO A 285 11.64 -9.26 -4.26
CA PRO A 285 10.27 -9.35 -4.75
C PRO A 285 9.57 -7.99 -4.66
N ILE A 286 8.85 -7.64 -5.73
CA ILE A 286 8.03 -6.42 -5.79
C ILE A 286 6.59 -6.84 -6.04
N LEU A 287 5.71 -6.54 -5.10
CA LEU A 287 4.28 -6.67 -5.25
C LEU A 287 3.71 -5.34 -5.74
N ILE A 288 2.92 -5.35 -6.80
CA ILE A 288 2.11 -4.18 -7.15
C ILE A 288 0.82 -4.28 -6.35
N GLY A 289 0.78 -3.58 -5.22
CA GLY A 289 -0.32 -3.62 -4.23
C GLY A 289 -1.59 -2.96 -4.73
N GLU A 290 -1.46 -2.04 -5.67
CA GLU A 290 -2.55 -1.39 -6.39
C GLU A 290 -2.13 -1.08 -7.82
N PHE A 291 -3.03 -1.38 -8.75
CA PHE A 291 -2.95 -0.96 -10.15
C PHE A 291 -4.36 -1.02 -10.72
N GLY A 292 -4.58 -0.36 -11.85
CA GLY A 292 -5.81 -0.46 -12.61
C GLY A 292 -6.20 0.86 -13.25
N VAL A 293 -7.31 0.84 -13.98
CA VAL A 293 -8.05 2.03 -14.38
C VAL A 293 -9.49 1.93 -13.87
N PRO A 294 -10.15 3.04 -13.47
CA PRO A 294 -11.53 3.01 -13.03
C PRO A 294 -12.51 3.14 -14.20
N SER A 295 -13.74 2.69 -14.01
CA SER A 295 -14.88 2.94 -14.89
C SER A 295 -15.65 4.23 -14.54
N SER A 296 -14.98 5.18 -13.87
CA SER A 296 -15.59 6.47 -13.54
C SER A 296 -15.98 7.22 -14.81
N ARG A 297 -17.04 8.04 -14.73
CA ARG A 297 -17.58 8.73 -15.92
C ARG A 297 -16.62 9.74 -16.52
N GLU A 298 -15.97 10.53 -15.68
CA GLU A 298 -15.04 11.58 -16.09
C GLU A 298 -13.60 11.11 -16.01
N ILE A 299 -12.72 11.81 -16.73
CA ILE A 299 -11.28 11.58 -16.76
C ILE A 299 -10.61 12.58 -15.83
N ALA A 300 -9.99 12.10 -14.76
CA ALA A 300 -9.19 12.92 -13.86
C ALA A 300 -7.77 13.18 -14.41
N HIS A 301 -7.15 12.14 -14.99
CA HIS A 301 -5.83 12.21 -15.62
C HIS A 301 -5.87 11.52 -16.99
N TRP A 302 -5.34 12.23 -17.99
CA TRP A 302 -5.20 11.71 -19.34
C TRP A 302 -3.94 10.85 -19.47
N HIS A 303 -3.95 9.93 -20.42
CA HIS A 303 -2.82 9.04 -20.69
C HIS A 303 -2.74 8.79 -22.20
N HIS A 304 -1.56 8.95 -22.80
CA HIS A 304 -1.41 8.95 -24.27
C HIS A 304 -1.75 7.59 -24.94
N ARG A 305 -1.72 6.48 -24.20
CA ARG A 305 -2.17 5.15 -24.66
C ARG A 305 -3.66 4.84 -24.38
N GLY A 306 -4.43 5.79 -23.87
CA GLY A 306 -5.84 5.58 -23.53
C GLY A 306 -6.09 4.93 -22.17
N TRP A 307 -5.07 4.75 -21.32
CA TRP A 307 -5.21 4.21 -19.96
C TRP A 307 -5.55 5.31 -18.96
N HIS A 308 -6.61 6.05 -19.24
CA HIS A 308 -7.01 7.22 -18.47
C HIS A 308 -7.43 6.88 -17.04
N HIS A 309 -7.30 7.85 -16.14
CA HIS A 309 -7.90 7.80 -14.81
C HIS A 309 -9.40 8.09 -14.91
N GLY A 310 -10.15 7.15 -15.49
CA GLY A 310 -11.59 7.24 -15.74
C GLY A 310 -11.94 7.32 -17.22
N GLY A 311 -13.20 7.61 -17.52
CA GLY A 311 -13.74 7.67 -18.89
C GLY A 311 -13.92 6.32 -19.57
N HIS A 312 -13.88 5.21 -18.83
CA HIS A 312 -14.03 3.86 -19.37
C HIS A 312 -15.41 3.28 -19.07
N SER A 313 -15.98 2.55 -20.03
CA SER A 313 -17.03 1.57 -19.72
C SER A 313 -16.46 0.40 -18.90
N GLU A 314 -17.31 -0.36 -18.20
CA GLU A 314 -16.88 -1.55 -17.45
C GLU A 314 -16.14 -2.58 -18.34
N THR A 315 -16.55 -2.72 -19.60
CA THR A 315 -15.87 -3.60 -20.57
C THR A 315 -14.48 -3.09 -20.91
N GLN A 316 -14.34 -1.80 -21.27
CA GLN A 316 -13.04 -1.20 -21.56
C GLN A 316 -12.11 -1.23 -20.35
N GLN A 317 -12.65 -0.96 -19.16
CA GLN A 317 -11.93 -1.07 -17.90
C GLN A 317 -11.35 -2.49 -17.72
N GLY A 318 -12.16 -3.52 -17.93
CA GLY A 318 -11.73 -4.92 -17.86
C GLY A 318 -10.64 -5.26 -18.88
N GLU A 319 -10.77 -4.78 -20.12
CA GLU A 319 -9.76 -4.98 -21.17
C GLU A 319 -8.41 -4.32 -20.83
N VAL A 320 -8.44 -3.06 -20.36
CA VAL A 320 -7.23 -2.35 -19.94
C VAL A 320 -6.59 -3.03 -18.73
N ASN A 321 -7.38 -3.37 -17.71
CA ASN A 321 -6.89 -4.06 -16.52
C ASN A 321 -6.29 -5.44 -16.85
N GLY A 322 -6.86 -6.16 -17.82
CA GLY A 322 -6.29 -7.41 -18.34
C GLY A 322 -4.90 -7.21 -18.97
N LYS A 323 -4.71 -6.14 -19.75
CA LYS A 323 -3.40 -5.77 -20.31
C LYS A 323 -2.40 -5.37 -19.23
N LEU A 324 -2.82 -4.65 -18.20
CA LEU A 324 -1.96 -4.28 -17.07
C LEU A 324 -1.49 -5.53 -16.31
N ILE A 325 -2.37 -6.51 -16.06
CA ILE A 325 -1.99 -7.80 -15.44
C ILE A 325 -0.92 -8.51 -16.26
N GLN A 326 -1.09 -8.59 -17.58
CA GLN A 326 -0.07 -9.18 -18.47
C GLN A 326 1.25 -8.41 -18.42
N THR A 327 1.17 -7.08 -18.31
CA THR A 327 2.35 -6.21 -18.18
C THR A 327 3.12 -6.49 -16.88
N LEU A 328 2.42 -6.66 -15.75
CA LEU A 328 3.05 -7.03 -14.47
C LEU A 328 3.77 -8.38 -14.56
N TYR A 329 3.16 -9.36 -15.24
CA TYR A 329 3.77 -10.66 -15.48
C TYR A 329 5.03 -10.55 -16.35
N GLN A 330 4.97 -9.78 -17.45
CA GLN A 330 6.12 -9.53 -18.33
C GLN A 330 7.27 -8.83 -17.59
N ALA A 331 6.95 -7.89 -16.70
CA ALA A 331 7.93 -7.19 -15.85
C ALA A 331 8.53 -8.06 -14.74
N LYS A 332 8.07 -9.32 -14.59
CA LYS A 332 8.49 -10.27 -13.55
C LYS A 332 8.27 -9.70 -12.14
N MET A 333 7.13 -9.04 -11.95
CA MET A 333 6.65 -8.65 -10.61
C MET A 333 6.19 -9.89 -9.84
N ALA A 334 6.25 -9.83 -8.51
CA ALA A 334 5.85 -10.94 -7.64
C ALA A 334 4.33 -11.18 -7.65
N GLY A 335 3.56 -10.16 -8.03
CA GLY A 335 2.12 -10.21 -8.19
C GLY A 335 1.54 -8.83 -8.43
N GLY A 336 0.24 -8.79 -8.69
CA GLY A 336 -0.55 -7.57 -8.82
C GLY A 336 -1.89 -7.72 -8.11
N ILE A 337 -2.29 -6.70 -7.36
CA ILE A 337 -3.58 -6.64 -6.69
C ILE A 337 -4.38 -5.50 -7.32
N LEU A 338 -5.37 -5.86 -8.14
CA LEU A 338 -6.24 -4.90 -8.84
C LEU A 338 -6.97 -4.01 -7.82
N PHE A 339 -6.94 -2.70 -8.04
CA PHE A 339 -7.72 -1.70 -7.29
C PHE A 339 -9.08 -1.45 -7.96
#